data_AF-A0A6N7ZIJ2-F1
#
_entry.id   AF-A0A6N7ZIJ2-F1
#
_cell.length_a   1.000
_cell.length_b   1.000
_cell.length_c   1.000
_cell.angle_alpha   90.00
_cell.angle_beta   90.00
_cell.angle_gamma   90.00
#
_symmetry.space_group_name_H-M   'P 1'
#
loop_
_entity.id
_entity.type
_entity.pdbx_description
1 polymer ?
#
loop_
_entity_poly.entity_id
_entity_poly.type
_entity_poly.pdbx_seq_one_letter_code
_entity_poly.pdbx_strand_id
1 'polypeptide(L)'
;MRQRILMELAVLGHARAADLARAIGEPANSVSFHLRVLARAGMIVEAPEHARDRRDRVWKNVAESYTVEPGTPDAVRQVVRPALAWVEETLRRGSGTAPREDRIFALSALVLTPDQASAMTREIEELVERWSARSVDEGRASPDAPRETYQLLAVLAPRDAGPPAER
;
A
#
# COMPACT_ATOMS: atom_id res chain seq x y z
N MET A 1 10.86 -7.79 11.96
CA MET A 1 9.93 -8.85 11.49
C MET A 1 9.04 -8.40 10.33
N ARG A 2 8.05 -7.50 10.52
CA ARG A 2 7.11 -7.08 9.44
C ARG A 2 7.81 -6.52 8.20
N GLN A 3 8.85 -5.72 8.36
CA GLN A 3 9.68 -5.20 7.27
C GLN A 3 10.38 -6.31 6.47
N ARG A 4 10.93 -7.33 7.15
CA ARG A 4 11.55 -8.50 6.49
C ARG A 4 10.51 -9.30 5.69
N ILE A 5 9.29 -9.46 6.22
CA ILE A 5 8.17 -10.09 5.50
C ILE A 5 7.80 -9.29 4.25
N LEU A 6 7.69 -7.96 4.34
CA LEU A 6 7.36 -7.10 3.20
C LEU A 6 8.45 -7.13 2.12
N MET A 7 9.73 -7.10 2.52
CA MET A 7 10.85 -7.22 1.58
C MET A 7 10.86 -8.57 0.88
N GLU A 8 10.66 -9.67 1.60
CA GLU A 8 10.59 -10.99 0.97
C GLU A 8 9.36 -11.16 0.07
N LEU A 9 8.21 -10.61 0.45
CA LEU A 9 7.05 -10.56 -0.43
C LEU A 9 7.32 -9.75 -1.70
N ALA A 10 8.06 -8.65 -1.61
CA ALA A 10 8.46 -7.87 -2.77
C ALA A 10 9.47 -8.61 -3.67
N VAL A 11 10.30 -9.50 -3.12
CA VAL A 11 11.22 -10.36 -3.90
C VAL A 11 10.48 -11.50 -4.57
N LEU A 12 9.57 -12.16 -3.84
CA LEU A 12 8.86 -13.34 -4.29
C LEU A 12 7.60 -13.01 -5.13
N GLY A 13 7.15 -11.76 -5.13
CA GLY A 13 5.87 -11.28 -5.69
C GLY A 13 4.67 -11.74 -4.85
N HIS A 14 4.58 -13.05 -4.60
CA HIS A 14 3.59 -13.67 -3.76
C HIS A 14 4.19 -14.82 -2.93
N ALA A 15 3.74 -15.00 -1.69
CA ALA A 15 4.25 -16.07 -0.84
C ALA A 15 3.26 -16.52 0.24
N ARG A 16 3.40 -17.77 0.68
CA ARG A 16 2.69 -18.33 1.83
C ARG A 16 3.44 -18.02 3.11
N ALA A 17 2.73 -18.05 4.24
CA ALA A 17 3.36 -17.89 5.55
C ALA A 17 4.53 -18.87 5.79
N ALA A 18 4.41 -20.12 5.32
CA ALA A 18 5.46 -21.13 5.44
C ALA A 18 6.69 -20.83 4.57
N ASP A 19 6.51 -20.21 3.40
CA ASP A 19 7.63 -19.87 2.51
C ASP A 19 8.38 -18.66 3.04
N LEU A 20 7.65 -17.65 3.51
CA LEU A 20 8.22 -16.48 4.18
C LEU A 20 8.95 -16.85 5.46
N ALA A 21 8.36 -17.73 6.29
CA ALA A 21 8.97 -18.26 7.50
C ALA A 21 10.33 -18.92 7.23
N ARG A 22 10.40 -19.73 6.16
CA ARG A 22 11.64 -20.37 5.73
C ARG A 22 12.67 -19.34 5.25
N ALA A 23 12.25 -18.37 4.44
CA ALA A 23 13.13 -17.34 3.89
C ALA A 23 13.75 -16.46 4.98
N ILE A 24 12.97 -16.06 5.98
CA ILE A 24 13.45 -15.15 7.03
C ILE A 24 13.94 -15.86 8.30
N GLY A 25 13.88 -17.19 8.35
CA GLY A 25 14.37 -18.00 9.47
C GLY A 25 13.53 -17.85 10.74
N GLU A 26 12.21 -17.70 10.61
CA GLU A 26 11.30 -17.42 11.72
C GLU A 26 10.16 -18.45 11.80
N PRO A 27 9.56 -18.68 12.97
CA PRO A 27 8.43 -19.59 13.12
C PRO A 27 7.20 -19.18 12.28
N ALA A 28 6.57 -20.14 11.60
CA ALA A 28 5.41 -19.89 10.73
C ALA A 28 4.19 -19.30 11.44
N ASN A 29 3.99 -19.62 12.73
CA ASN A 29 2.94 -19.03 13.56
C ASN A 29 3.19 -17.52 13.80
N SER A 30 4.44 -17.12 14.03
CA SER A 30 4.86 -15.71 14.17
C SER A 30 4.63 -14.96 12.85
N VAL A 31 5.09 -15.52 11.73
CA VAL A 31 4.86 -14.95 10.40
C VAL A 31 3.36 -14.79 10.10
N SER A 32 2.56 -15.81 10.40
CA SER A 32 1.09 -15.76 10.21
C SER A 32 0.41 -14.67 11.04
N PHE A 33 0.89 -14.41 12.26
CA PHE A 33 0.42 -13.27 13.05
C PHE A 33 0.76 -11.95 12.36
N HIS A 34 2.00 -11.77 11.93
CA HIS A 34 2.44 -10.53 11.29
C HIS A 34 1.76 -10.29 9.94
N LEU A 35 1.51 -11.32 9.13
CA LEU A 35 0.75 -11.24 7.89
C LEU A 35 -0.68 -10.73 8.15
N ARG A 36 -1.38 -11.24 9.16
CA ARG A 36 -2.72 -10.73 9.53
C ARG A 36 -2.69 -9.26 9.94
N VAL A 37 -1.64 -8.83 10.66
CA VAL A 37 -1.48 -7.41 11.03
C VAL A 37 -1.26 -6.55 9.80
N LEU A 38 -0.38 -6.97 8.89
CA LEU A 38 -0.10 -6.28 7.63
C LEU A 38 -1.34 -6.21 6.73
N ALA A 39 -2.10 -7.30 6.65
CA ALA A 39 -3.35 -7.36 5.88
C ALA A 39 -4.41 -6.43 6.46
N ARG A 40 -4.59 -6.41 7.79
CA ARG A 40 -5.50 -5.46 8.46
C ARG A 40 -5.08 -4.00 8.24
N ALA A 41 -3.78 -3.75 8.11
CA ALA A 41 -3.23 -2.43 7.80
C ALA A 41 -3.28 -2.10 6.29
N GLY A 42 -3.80 -2.99 5.44
CA GLY A 42 -3.90 -2.80 4.00
C GLY A 42 -2.56 -2.81 3.26
N MET A 43 -1.51 -3.40 3.83
CA MET A 43 -0.17 -3.46 3.21
C MET A 43 0.02 -4.69 2.31
N ILE A 44 -0.74 -5.75 2.57
CA ILE A 44 -0.72 -7.00 1.79
C ILE A 44 -2.16 -7.47 1.59
N VAL A 45 -2.41 -8.23 0.54
CA VAL A 45 -3.71 -8.84 0.24
C VAL A 45 -3.55 -10.33 -0.01
N GLU A 46 -4.64 -11.09 0.19
CA GLU A 46 -4.66 -12.50 -0.22
C GLU A 46 -4.66 -12.58 -1.76
N ALA A 47 -3.89 -13.53 -2.29
CA ALA A 47 -3.76 -13.81 -3.71
C ALA A 47 -4.21 -15.27 -4.01
N PRO A 48 -5.52 -15.57 -3.88
CA PRO A 48 -6.04 -16.93 -4.03
C PRO A 48 -5.76 -17.55 -5.41
N GLU A 49 -5.50 -16.73 -6.44
CA GLU A 49 -5.07 -17.15 -7.77
C GLU A 49 -3.75 -17.95 -7.78
N HIS A 50 -2.92 -17.77 -6.76
CA HIS A 50 -1.64 -18.48 -6.58
C HIS A 50 -1.74 -19.63 -5.57
N ALA A 51 -2.91 -19.84 -4.96
CA ALA A 51 -3.11 -20.88 -3.97
C ALA A 51 -3.25 -22.27 -4.63
N ARG A 52 -2.65 -23.28 -4.01
CA ARG A 52 -2.78 -24.68 -4.48
C ARG A 52 -4.13 -25.30 -4.12
N ASP A 53 -4.72 -24.88 -3.00
CA ASP A 53 -6.02 -25.32 -2.54
C ASP A 53 -6.75 -24.22 -1.75
N ARG A 54 -8.02 -24.45 -1.39
CA ARG A 54 -8.86 -23.48 -0.65
C ARG A 54 -8.40 -23.19 0.78
N ARG A 55 -7.48 -23.98 1.34
CA ARG A 55 -6.93 -23.82 2.69
C ARG A 55 -5.59 -23.08 2.66
N ASP A 56 -4.95 -23.01 1.49
CA ASP A 56 -3.66 -22.38 1.30
C ASP A 56 -3.82 -20.86 1.13
N ARG A 57 -3.33 -20.09 2.10
CA ARG A 57 -3.36 -18.62 2.05
C ARG A 57 -2.04 -18.09 1.50
N VAL A 58 -2.09 -17.62 0.26
CA VAL A 58 -0.99 -16.90 -0.39
C VAL A 58 -1.23 -15.41 -0.24
N TRP A 59 -0.16 -14.67 0.02
CA TRP A 59 -0.18 -13.22 0.20
C TRP A 59 0.67 -12.57 -0.88
N LYS A 60 0.27 -11.38 -1.33
CA LYS A 60 1.09 -10.51 -2.16
C LYS A 60 1.11 -9.10 -1.58
N ASN A 61 2.12 -8.32 -1.94
CA ASN A 61 2.16 -6.91 -1.56
C ASN A 61 0.97 -6.17 -2.21
N VAL A 62 0.40 -5.20 -1.50
CA VAL A 62 -0.51 -4.24 -2.14
C VAL A 62 0.28 -3.33 -3.09
N ALA A 63 1.59 -3.16 -2.90
CA ALA A 63 2.43 -2.39 -3.81
C ALA A 63 3.26 -3.32 -4.73
N GLU A 64 2.66 -3.78 -5.83
CA GLU A 64 3.37 -3.89 -7.13
C GLU A 64 2.94 -2.71 -8.06
N SER A 65 2.43 -1.63 -7.46
CA SER A 65 1.54 -0.61 -8.04
C SER A 65 0.11 -1.13 -8.26
N TYR A 66 -0.87 -0.38 -7.75
CA TYR A 66 -2.24 -0.45 -8.25
C TYR A 66 -2.73 0.97 -8.42
N THR A 67 -2.71 1.45 -9.64
CA THR A 67 -3.83 2.26 -10.13
C THR A 67 -5.08 1.42 -9.88
N VAL A 68 -5.87 1.75 -8.86
CA VAL A 68 -7.17 1.09 -8.67
C VAL A 68 -8.00 1.47 -9.88
N GLU A 69 -8.24 0.52 -10.78
CA GLU A 69 -9.13 0.76 -11.91
C GLU A 69 -10.50 1.18 -11.35
N PRO A 70 -11.05 2.33 -11.77
CA PRO A 70 -12.40 2.72 -11.40
C PRO A 70 -13.39 1.65 -11.89
N GLY A 71 -13.91 0.83 -10.99
CA GLY A 71 -14.90 -0.20 -11.34
C GLY A 71 -14.88 -1.48 -10.52
N THR A 72 -13.81 -1.80 -9.78
CA THR A 72 -13.78 -3.01 -8.94
C THR A 72 -14.58 -2.83 -7.63
N PRO A 73 -15.74 -3.51 -7.45
CA PRO A 73 -16.64 -3.25 -6.30
C PRO A 73 -16.00 -3.60 -4.95
N ASP A 74 -15.14 -4.63 -4.92
CA ASP A 74 -14.46 -5.06 -3.70
C ASP A 74 -13.27 -4.16 -3.33
N ALA A 75 -12.64 -3.48 -4.29
CA ALA A 75 -11.49 -2.61 -4.04
C ALA A 75 -11.85 -1.45 -3.10
N VAL A 76 -13.07 -0.90 -3.23
CA VAL A 76 -13.54 0.19 -2.35
C VAL A 76 -13.64 -0.28 -0.89
N ARG A 77 -14.20 -1.47 -0.66
CA ARG A 77 -14.34 -2.00 0.71
C ARG A 77 -13.02 -2.45 1.30
N GLN A 78 -12.19 -3.11 0.51
CA GLN A 78 -10.99 -3.80 1.01
C GLN A 78 -9.75 -2.91 1.04
N VAL A 79 -9.67 -1.88 0.17
CA VAL A 79 -8.48 -1.03 0.03
C VAL A 79 -8.78 0.42 0.42
N VAL A 80 -9.80 1.03 -0.20
CA VAL A 80 -10.07 2.47 -0.03
C VAL A 80 -10.55 2.80 1.40
N ARG A 81 -11.53 2.05 1.93
CA ARG A 81 -12.08 2.31 3.27
C ARG A 81 -11.02 2.21 4.38
N PRO A 82 -10.20 1.14 4.46
CA PRO A 82 -9.12 1.09 5.44
C PRO A 82 -8.11 2.23 5.30
N ALA A 83 -7.75 2.63 4.07
CA ALA A 83 -6.84 3.75 3.83
C ALA A 83 -7.40 5.07 4.35
N LEU A 84 -8.69 5.36 4.11
CA LEU A 84 -9.34 6.56 4.63
C LEU A 84 -9.40 6.57 6.17
N ALA A 85 -9.71 5.43 6.79
CA ALA A 85 -9.70 5.32 8.26
C ALA A 85 -8.30 5.56 8.85
N TRP A 86 -7.25 5.10 8.16
CA TRP A 86 -5.86 5.40 8.55
C TRP A 86 -5.53 6.89 8.44
N VAL A 87 -5.99 7.58 7.38
CA VAL A 87 -5.81 9.04 7.22
C VAL A 87 -6.48 9.79 8.37
N GLU A 88 -7.75 9.50 8.65
CA GLU A 88 -8.52 10.12 9.73
C GLU A 88 -7.81 9.96 11.09
N GLU A 89 -7.39 8.74 11.42
CA GLU A 89 -6.71 8.44 12.66
C GLU A 89 -5.33 9.11 12.76
N THR A 90 -4.64 9.27 11.64
CA THR A 90 -3.34 9.95 11.58
C THR A 90 -3.50 11.47 11.78
N LEU A 91 -4.53 12.08 11.19
CA LEU A 91 -4.90 13.48 11.44
C LEU A 91 -5.28 13.71 12.91
N ARG A 92 -6.11 12.83 13.48
CA ARG A 92 -6.54 12.89 14.89
C ARG A 92 -5.36 12.80 15.87
N ARG A 93 -4.37 11.95 15.58
CA ARG A 93 -3.13 11.85 16.38
C ARG A 93 -2.21 13.06 16.20
N GLY A 94 -2.17 13.64 15.00
CA GLY A 94 -1.37 14.82 14.68
C GLY A 94 -1.85 16.09 15.40
N SER A 95 -3.16 16.24 15.63
CA SER A 95 -3.76 17.42 16.29
C SER A 95 -3.37 17.66 17.76
N GLY A 96 -2.55 16.79 18.37
CA GLY A 96 -2.07 16.93 19.75
C GLY A 96 -0.55 16.72 19.96
N THR A 97 0.24 16.60 18.89
CA THR A 97 1.70 16.37 18.97
C THR A 97 2.46 17.38 18.11
N ALA A 98 3.70 17.71 18.47
CA ALA A 98 4.55 18.59 17.66
C ALA A 98 4.69 18.03 16.23
N PRO A 99 4.66 18.87 15.18
CA PRO A 99 4.77 18.41 13.80
C PRO A 99 6.09 17.64 13.61
N ARG A 100 5.98 16.43 13.07
CA ARG A 100 7.13 15.63 12.66
C ARG A 100 7.43 16.00 11.20
N GLU A 101 8.65 16.46 10.91
CA GLU A 101 9.02 17.01 9.58
C GLU A 101 8.89 15.99 8.43
N ASP A 102 8.78 14.70 8.75
CA ASP A 102 8.61 13.58 7.83
C ASP A 102 7.13 13.29 7.48
N ARG A 103 6.17 14.09 7.95
CA ARG A 103 4.74 13.92 7.67
C ARG A 103 4.20 15.09 6.86
N ILE A 104 3.62 14.80 5.69
CA ILE A 104 2.92 15.78 4.85
C ILE A 104 1.41 15.56 4.95
N PHE A 105 0.68 16.63 5.25
CA PHE A 105 -0.76 16.73 5.06
C PHE A 105 -1.04 17.93 4.16
N ALA A 106 -1.36 17.67 2.90
CA ALA A 106 -1.66 18.72 1.92
C ALA A 106 -3.03 18.46 1.30
N LEU A 107 -3.96 19.40 1.50
CA LEU A 107 -5.20 19.48 0.74
C LEU A 107 -5.11 20.74 -0.11
N SER A 108 -4.94 20.56 -1.43
CA SER A 108 -4.81 21.66 -2.38
C SER A 108 -5.96 21.61 -3.39
N ALA A 109 -6.57 22.75 -3.66
CA ALA A 109 -7.48 22.90 -4.79
C ALA A 109 -6.68 23.51 -5.96
N LEU A 110 -6.59 22.78 -7.07
CA LEU A 110 -5.89 23.20 -8.27
C LEU A 110 -6.90 23.43 -9.40
N VAL A 111 -6.73 24.50 -10.16
CA VAL A 111 -7.49 24.76 -11.38
C VAL A 111 -6.68 24.22 -12.54
N LEU A 112 -7.06 23.06 -13.06
CA LEU A 112 -6.34 22.33 -14.10
C LEU A 112 -7.28 22.03 -15.27
N THR A 113 -6.74 22.05 -16.48
CA THR A 113 -7.35 21.40 -17.63
C THR A 113 -7.26 19.87 -17.50
N PRO A 114 -8.09 19.09 -18.22
CA PRO A 114 -7.98 17.63 -18.22
C PRO A 114 -6.59 17.10 -18.61
N ASP A 115 -5.92 17.75 -19.56
CA ASP A 115 -4.56 17.38 -19.98
C ASP A 115 -3.54 17.65 -18.88
N GLN A 116 -3.66 18.78 -18.17
CA GLN A 116 -2.80 19.10 -17.03
C GLN A 116 -3.04 18.14 -15.86
N ALA A 117 -4.29 17.76 -15.59
CA ALA A 117 -4.60 16.76 -14.57
C ALA A 117 -3.99 15.39 -14.94
N SER A 118 -4.09 14.98 -16.21
CA SER A 118 -3.48 13.75 -16.70
C SER A 118 -1.95 13.77 -16.65
N ALA A 119 -1.33 14.92 -16.93
CA ALA A 119 0.12 15.11 -16.76
C ALA A 119 0.53 14.98 -15.29
N MET A 120 -0.18 15.66 -14.37
CA MET A 120 0.09 15.59 -12.94
C MET A 120 -0.10 14.18 -12.37
N THR A 121 -1.11 13.43 -12.82
CA THR A 121 -1.29 12.02 -12.44
C THR A 121 -0.06 11.21 -12.80
N ARG A 122 0.44 11.32 -14.03
CA ARG A 122 1.65 10.60 -14.46
C ARG A 122 2.87 10.97 -13.63
N GLU A 123 3.08 12.25 -13.34
CA GLU A 123 4.19 12.71 -12.50
C GLU A 123 4.12 12.15 -11.07
N ILE A 124 2.90 12.03 -10.50
CA ILE A 124 2.69 11.40 -9.18
C ILE A 124 2.99 9.90 -9.25
N GLU A 125 2.52 9.20 -10.29
CA GLU A 125 2.78 7.77 -10.50
C GLU A 125 4.29 7.51 -10.62
N GLU A 126 5.00 8.26 -11.46
CA GLU A 126 6.45 8.17 -11.65
C GLU A 126 7.24 8.48 -10.35
N LEU A 127 6.75 9.42 -9.54
CA LEU A 127 7.34 9.73 -8.24
C LEU A 127 7.21 8.54 -7.28
N VAL A 128 6.01 7.97 -7.16
CA VAL A 128 5.75 6.82 -6.28
C VAL A 128 6.53 5.59 -6.74
N GLU A 129 6.57 5.33 -8.04
CA GLU A 129 7.32 4.22 -8.62
C GLU A 129 8.81 4.30 -8.30
N ARG A 130 9.44 5.47 -8.51
CA ARG A 130 10.85 5.69 -8.16
C ARG A 130 11.14 5.41 -6.69
N TRP A 131 10.29 5.89 -5.78
CA TRP A 131 10.48 5.66 -4.35
C TRP A 131 10.22 4.21 -3.95
N SER A 132 9.29 3.53 -4.62
CA SER A 132 9.03 2.10 -4.41
C SER A 132 10.24 1.25 -4.83
N ALA A 133 10.76 1.47 -6.05
CA ALA A 133 11.95 0.79 -6.55
C ALA A 133 13.15 1.01 -5.61
N ARG A 134 13.40 2.26 -5.22
CA ARG A 134 14.45 2.61 -4.25
C ARG A 134 14.27 1.92 -2.90
N SER A 135 13.04 1.86 -2.38
CA SER A 135 12.74 1.21 -1.10
C SER A 135 13.09 -0.28 -1.14
N VAL A 136 12.79 -0.96 -2.26
CA VAL A 136 13.14 -2.37 -2.48
C VAL A 136 14.65 -2.55 -2.56
N ASP A 137 15.34 -1.75 -3.38
CA ASP A 137 16.78 -1.86 -3.60
C ASP A 137 17.57 -1.59 -2.31
N GLU A 138 17.26 -0.52 -1.60
CA GLU A 138 17.89 -0.19 -0.32
C GLU A 138 17.52 -1.23 0.75
N GLY A 139 16.29 -1.74 0.73
CA GLY A 139 15.82 -2.83 1.59
C GLY A 139 16.69 -4.08 1.45
N ARG A 140 17.00 -4.48 0.21
CA ARG A 140 17.90 -5.59 -0.09
C ARG A 140 19.34 -5.31 0.34
N ALA A 141 19.84 -4.10 0.06
CA ALA A 141 21.23 -3.73 0.37
C ALA A 141 21.51 -3.62 1.87
N SER A 142 20.51 -3.26 2.68
CA SER A 142 20.68 -3.09 4.14
C SER A 142 19.46 -3.58 4.91
N PRO A 143 19.24 -4.90 5.03
CA PRO A 143 18.03 -5.47 5.62
C PRO A 143 17.75 -5.05 7.06
N ASP A 144 18.82 -4.81 7.83
CA ASP A 144 18.76 -4.51 9.27
C ASP A 144 18.65 -3.01 9.59
N ALA A 145 18.72 -2.13 8.57
CA ALA A 145 18.53 -0.71 8.79
C ALA A 145 17.11 -0.43 9.32
N PRO A 146 16.97 0.44 10.34
CA PRO A 146 15.66 0.79 10.90
C PRO A 146 14.83 1.49 9.83
N ARG A 147 13.65 0.95 9.51
CA ARG A 147 12.69 1.58 8.59
C ARG A 147 11.32 1.65 9.23
N GLU A 148 10.67 2.78 9.05
CA GLU A 148 9.26 2.98 9.36
C GLU A 148 8.44 2.77 8.09
N THR A 149 7.21 2.26 8.24
CA THR A 149 6.31 2.14 7.10
C THR A 149 5.52 3.44 6.95
N TYR A 150 5.73 4.10 5.81
CA TYR A 150 4.94 5.26 5.39
C TYR A 150 3.84 4.79 4.44
N GLN A 151 2.63 5.33 4.61
CA GLN A 151 1.53 5.13 3.68
C GLN A 151 1.22 6.47 3.01
N LEU A 152 1.03 6.45 1.68
CA LEU A 152 0.63 7.61 0.89
C LEU A 152 -0.71 7.28 0.21
N LEU A 153 -1.69 8.15 0.43
CA LEU A 153 -2.95 8.14 -0.32
C LEU A 153 -3.02 9.45 -1.10
N ALA A 154 -3.06 9.36 -2.43
CA ALA A 154 -3.25 10.49 -3.32
C ALA A 154 -4.54 10.28 -4.11
N VAL A 155 -5.39 11.31 -4.17
CA VAL A 155 -6.63 11.31 -4.97
C VAL A 155 -6.64 12.61 -5.77
N LEU A 156 -6.60 12.49 -7.09
CA LEU A 156 -6.80 13.61 -8.01
C LEU A 156 -8.06 13.33 -8.84
N ALA A 157 -9.11 14.10 -8.58
CA ALA A 157 -10.39 13.98 -9.29
C ALA A 157 -11.08 15.35 -9.38
N PRO A 158 -11.89 15.61 -10.41
CA PRO A 158 -12.71 16.81 -10.45
C PRO A 158 -13.69 16.82 -9.27
N ARG A 159 -13.79 17.95 -8.55
CA ARG A 159 -14.71 18.06 -7.41
C ARG A 159 -16.18 17.99 -7.81
N ASP A 160 -16.50 18.47 -9.02
CA ASP A 160 -17.87 18.61 -9.52
C ASP A 160 -18.21 17.62 -10.64
N ALA A 161 -17.43 16.53 -10.79
CA ALA A 161 -17.82 15.47 -11.70
C ALA A 161 -19.10 14.83 -11.15
N GLY A 162 -20.24 15.11 -11.81
CA GLY A 162 -21.50 14.42 -11.57
C GLY A 162 -21.33 12.89 -11.72
N PRO A 163 -22.29 12.09 -11.22
CA PRO A 163 -22.20 10.64 -11.29
C PRO A 163 -21.89 10.18 -12.72
N PRO A 164 -21.09 9.09 -12.89
CA PRO A 164 -20.81 8.56 -14.22
C PRO A 164 -22.14 8.31 -14.93
N ALA A 165 -22.25 8.78 -16.18
CA ALA A 165 -23.44 8.54 -16.99
C ALA A 165 -23.64 7.02 -17.12
N GLU A 166 -24.78 6.53 -16.62
CA GLU A 166 -25.19 5.14 -16.80
C GLU A 166 -25.25 4.84 -18.31
N ARG A 167 -24.50 3.83 -18.76
CA ARG A 167 -24.64 3.23 -20.10
C ARG A 167 -25.41 1.94 -19.99
#